data_AF-A0A6C1NZQ0-F1
#
_entry.id   AF-A0A6C1NZQ0-F1
#
_cell.length_a   1.000
_cell.length_b   1.000
_cell.length_c   1.000
_cell.angle_alpha   90.00
_cell.angle_beta   90.00
_cell.angle_gamma   90.00
#
_symmetry.space_group_name_H-M   'P 1'
#
loop_
_entity.id
_entity.type
_entity.pdbx_description
1 polymer ?
#
loop_
_entity_poly.entity_id
_entity_poly.type
_entity_poly.pdbx_seq_one_letter_code
_entity_poly.pdbx_strand_id
1 'polypeptide(L)'
;MFDELEKYKSNGHFFFSEGDDLAKVCNAPKNGIGIYIIYALKGGKIELIFIGSAGKIKQDGTKKALVGGICDQLINGKLFGGSRKLTLKEHIKHKNIDALDIYWYETFDKKNADIPAFVEGTIMQRYFDLNEQLPEWNEEY
;
A
#
# COMPACT_ATOMS: atom_id res chain seq x y z
N MET A 1 -1.82 15.56 -0.19
CA MET A 1 -2.26 15.16 1.17
C MET A 1 -1.07 14.73 2.01
N PHE A 2 -0.08 14.00 1.46
CA PHE A 2 1.10 13.58 2.21
C PHE A 2 2.39 14.09 1.57
N ASP A 3 2.78 15.31 1.93
CA ASP A 3 4.01 15.94 1.44
C ASP A 3 5.25 15.14 1.90
N GLU A 4 5.11 14.37 2.99
CA GLU A 4 6.13 13.46 3.51
C GLU A 4 6.60 12.41 2.49
N LEU A 5 5.78 12.09 1.49
CA LEU A 5 6.09 11.10 0.46
C LEU A 5 6.88 11.66 -0.72
N GLU A 6 6.90 12.98 -0.90
CA GLU A 6 7.51 13.64 -2.07
C GLU A 6 9.03 13.42 -2.16
N LYS A 7 9.69 13.13 -1.02
CA LYS A 7 11.12 12.81 -0.96
C LYS A 7 11.46 11.46 -1.57
N TYR A 8 10.53 10.51 -1.62
CA TYR A 8 10.77 9.18 -2.18
C TYR A 8 10.69 9.23 -3.70
N LYS A 9 11.85 9.18 -4.37
CA LYS A 9 11.91 9.26 -5.85
C LYS A 9 11.73 7.91 -6.54
N SER A 10 11.95 6.82 -5.82
CA SER A 10 11.53 5.49 -6.29
C SER A 10 10.10 5.24 -5.82
N ASN A 11 9.16 5.54 -6.70
CA ASN A 11 7.73 5.39 -6.48
C ASN A 11 7.02 5.09 -7.80
N GLY A 12 5.76 4.71 -7.71
CA GLY A 12 4.89 4.54 -8.86
C GLY A 12 3.48 4.18 -8.42
N HIS A 13 2.62 3.98 -9.40
CA HIS A 13 1.26 3.49 -9.15
C HIS A 13 0.79 2.60 -10.30
N PHE A 14 -0.30 1.87 -10.06
CA PHE A 14 -0.99 1.09 -11.08
C PHE A 14 -2.48 0.97 -10.72
N PHE A 15 -3.31 0.77 -11.75
CA PHE A 15 -4.73 0.51 -11.57
C PHE A 15 -5.03 -0.99 -11.47
N PHE A 16 -6.07 -1.33 -10.72
CA PHE A 16 -6.56 -2.69 -10.58
C PHE A 16 -8.09 -2.74 -10.54
N SER A 17 -8.69 -3.47 -11.47
CA SER A 17 -10.15 -3.66 -11.61
C SER A 17 -10.54 -5.14 -11.56
N GLU A 18 -11.84 -5.45 -11.55
CA GLU A 18 -12.35 -6.84 -11.48
C GLU A 18 -11.74 -7.77 -12.55
N GLY A 19 -11.55 -7.23 -13.77
CA GLY A 19 -11.04 -7.96 -14.92
C GLY A 19 -9.53 -8.23 -14.92
N ASP A 20 -8.77 -7.52 -14.08
CA ASP A 20 -7.31 -7.55 -14.11
C ASP A 20 -6.73 -8.74 -13.34
N ASP A 21 -5.54 -9.18 -13.70
CA ASP A 21 -4.74 -10.07 -12.85
C ASP A 21 -3.77 -9.23 -12.03
N LEU A 22 -3.96 -9.19 -10.70
CA LEU A 22 -3.15 -8.37 -9.81
C LEU A 22 -1.65 -8.66 -9.95
N ALA A 23 -1.29 -9.92 -10.19
CA ALA A 23 0.11 -10.32 -10.36
C ALA A 23 0.72 -9.83 -11.68
N LYS A 24 -0.10 -9.52 -12.68
CA LYS A 24 0.34 -8.98 -13.98
C LYS A 24 0.39 -7.46 -14.00
N VAL A 25 -0.56 -6.79 -13.34
CA VAL A 25 -0.65 -5.32 -13.36
C VAL A 25 0.23 -4.64 -12.30
N CYS A 26 0.56 -5.36 -11.21
CA CYS A 26 1.41 -4.81 -10.15
C CYS A 26 2.82 -4.51 -10.68
N ASN A 27 3.20 -3.23 -10.68
CA ASN A 27 4.50 -2.75 -11.12
C ASN A 27 5.46 -2.40 -9.96
N ALA A 28 5.08 -2.74 -8.72
CA ALA A 28 5.89 -2.48 -7.53
C ALA A 28 7.19 -3.30 -7.53
N PRO A 29 8.26 -2.81 -6.85
CA PRO A 29 9.56 -3.49 -6.83
C PRO A 29 9.51 -4.81 -6.03
N LYS A 30 10.13 -5.85 -6.61
CA LYS A 30 10.23 -7.21 -6.01
C LYS A 30 11.24 -7.33 -4.87
N ASN A 31 12.11 -6.34 -4.68
CA ASN A 31 13.07 -6.29 -3.58
C ASN A 31 12.94 -5.00 -2.76
N GLY A 32 11.89 -4.22 -3.04
CA GLY A 32 11.70 -2.92 -2.43
C GLY A 32 11.18 -3.03 -1.00
N ILE A 33 11.49 -1.99 -0.23
CA ILE A 33 11.10 -1.82 1.16
C ILE A 33 10.46 -0.45 1.28
N GLY A 34 9.26 -0.39 1.85
CA GLY A 34 8.53 0.85 1.96
C GLY A 34 7.04 0.66 2.18
N ILE A 35 6.25 1.60 1.67
CA ILE A 35 4.81 1.66 1.91
C ILE A 35 4.01 1.60 0.62
N TYR A 36 2.73 1.33 0.75
CA TYR A 36 1.75 1.43 -0.32
C TYR A 36 0.42 1.97 0.22
N ILE A 37 -0.29 2.67 -0.66
CA ILE A 37 -1.57 3.32 -0.37
C ILE A 37 -2.54 2.90 -1.46
N ILE A 38 -3.74 2.51 -1.07
CA ILE A 38 -4.80 2.08 -1.98
C ILE A 38 -5.92 3.11 -1.92
N TYR A 39 -6.32 3.61 -3.09
CA TYR A 39 -7.51 4.42 -3.26
C TYR A 39 -8.59 3.63 -4.00
N ALA A 40 -9.84 3.74 -3.55
CA ALA A 40 -11.02 3.32 -4.32
C ALA A 40 -11.43 4.44 -5.28
N LEU A 41 -11.62 4.09 -6.54
CA LEU A 41 -12.32 4.91 -7.54
C LEU A 41 -13.75 4.38 -7.60
N LYS A 42 -14.72 5.17 -7.12
CA LYS A 42 -16.11 4.72 -7.01
C LYS A 42 -17.09 5.85 -7.29
N GLY A 43 -17.86 5.73 -8.37
CA GLY A 43 -18.95 6.66 -8.68
C GLY A 43 -18.48 8.12 -8.80
N GLY A 44 -17.30 8.33 -9.37
CA GLY A 44 -16.68 9.66 -9.52
C GLY A 44 -15.97 10.20 -8.28
N LYS A 45 -15.86 9.42 -7.20
CA LYS A 45 -15.09 9.76 -5.99
C LYS A 45 -13.78 8.98 -5.93
N ILE A 46 -12.80 9.59 -5.24
CA ILE A 46 -11.53 8.98 -4.90
C ILE A 46 -11.45 8.92 -3.37
N GLU A 47 -11.34 7.73 -2.82
CA GLU A 47 -11.35 7.50 -1.37
C GLU A 47 -10.10 6.71 -0.97
N LEU A 48 -9.31 7.19 -0.01
CA LEU A 48 -8.19 6.43 0.55
C LEU A 48 -8.77 5.36 1.47
N ILE A 49 -8.56 4.09 1.12
CA ILE A 49 -9.20 2.95 1.78
C ILE A 49 -8.22 2.05 2.51
N PHE A 50 -6.92 2.05 2.13
CA PHE A 50 -5.92 1.23 2.80
C PHE A 50 -4.53 1.85 2.78
N ILE A 51 -3.82 1.73 3.90
CA ILE A 51 -2.38 2.03 4.02
C ILE A 51 -1.69 0.77 4.55
N GLY A 52 -0.55 0.42 3.95
CA GLY A 52 0.24 -0.71 4.41
C GLY A 52 1.74 -0.52 4.16
N SER A 53 2.57 -1.31 4.85
CA SER A 53 4.02 -1.39 4.60
C SER A 53 4.52 -2.77 4.22
N ALA A 54 5.77 -2.81 3.72
CA ALA A 54 6.51 -4.02 3.40
C ALA A 54 8.01 -3.85 3.75
N GLY A 55 8.57 -4.86 4.41
CA GLY A 55 9.95 -4.89 4.86
C GLY A 55 10.14 -4.39 6.30
N LYS A 56 11.29 -4.70 6.90
CA LYS A 56 11.65 -4.31 8.26
C LYS A 56 13.10 -3.87 8.34
N ILE A 57 13.44 -3.06 9.34
CA ILE A 57 14.82 -2.76 9.70
C ILE A 57 15.18 -3.57 10.95
N LYS A 58 16.32 -4.25 10.91
CA LYS A 58 16.82 -5.04 12.04
C LYS A 58 17.52 -4.15 13.06
N GLN A 59 17.76 -4.69 14.26
CA GLN A 59 18.44 -3.98 15.34
C GLN A 59 19.87 -3.55 14.97
N ASP A 60 20.55 -4.28 14.07
CA ASP A 60 21.88 -3.93 13.54
C ASP A 60 21.84 -2.85 12.42
N GLY A 61 20.67 -2.28 12.14
CA GLY A 61 20.45 -1.31 11.07
C GLY A 61 20.34 -1.92 9.67
N THR A 62 20.53 -3.23 9.51
CA THR A 62 20.40 -3.86 8.21
C THR A 62 18.94 -4.04 7.80
N LYS A 63 18.68 -3.92 6.49
CA LYS A 63 17.36 -4.10 5.94
C LYS A 63 16.98 -5.58 5.82
N LYS A 64 15.73 -5.91 6.17
CA LYS A 64 15.10 -7.20 5.94
C LYS A 64 13.95 -7.02 4.96
N ALA A 65 14.25 -7.18 3.67
CA ALA A 65 13.22 -7.26 2.65
C ALA A 65 12.39 -8.54 2.85
N LEU A 66 11.07 -8.42 2.66
CA LEU A 66 10.22 -9.60 2.48
C LEU A 66 10.59 -10.27 1.16
N VAL A 67 10.46 -11.59 1.07
CA VAL A 67 10.64 -12.30 -0.21
C VAL A 67 9.63 -11.75 -1.20
N GLY A 68 10.10 -11.17 -2.31
CA GLY A 68 9.24 -10.52 -3.29
C GLY A 68 8.80 -9.08 -2.94
N GLY A 69 9.29 -8.51 -1.84
CA GLY A 69 9.23 -7.07 -1.54
C GLY A 69 7.82 -6.49 -1.43
N ILE A 70 7.67 -5.23 -1.85
CA ILE A 70 6.37 -4.54 -1.90
C ILE A 70 5.40 -5.28 -2.84
N CYS A 71 5.91 -5.78 -3.98
CA CYS A 71 5.12 -6.50 -4.98
C CYS A 71 4.40 -7.73 -4.39
N ASP A 72 5.15 -8.59 -3.70
CA ASP A 72 4.57 -9.79 -3.09
C ASP A 72 3.60 -9.44 -1.96
N GLN A 73 3.92 -8.44 -1.15
CA GLN A 73 3.00 -7.99 -0.10
C GLN A 73 1.68 -7.46 -0.69
N LEU A 74 1.71 -6.72 -1.80
CA LEU A 74 0.49 -6.25 -2.49
C LEU A 74 -0.34 -7.39 -3.08
N ILE A 75 0.31 -8.45 -3.59
CA ILE A 75 -0.37 -9.56 -4.26
C ILE A 75 -0.86 -10.63 -3.26
N ASN A 76 0.05 -11.08 -2.39
CA ASN A 76 -0.13 -12.25 -1.53
C ASN A 76 -0.31 -11.88 -0.05
N GLY A 77 -0.12 -10.61 0.33
CA GLY A 77 -0.42 -10.13 1.68
C GLY A 77 -1.87 -10.41 2.07
N LYS A 78 -2.11 -10.59 3.37
CA LYS A 78 -3.45 -10.89 3.88
C LYS A 78 -4.27 -9.61 4.03
N LEU A 79 -5.53 -9.67 3.61
CA LEU A 79 -6.56 -8.66 3.85
C LEU A 79 -7.93 -9.35 3.76
N PHE A 80 -8.87 -9.01 4.65
CA PHE A 80 -10.19 -9.65 4.71
C PHE A 80 -10.13 -11.19 4.84
N GLY A 81 -9.20 -11.70 5.67
CA GLY A 81 -9.04 -13.13 5.91
C GLY A 81 -8.37 -13.95 4.79
N GLY A 82 -8.08 -13.35 3.63
CA GLY A 82 -7.48 -14.03 2.48
C GLY A 82 -6.34 -13.25 1.82
N SER A 83 -5.73 -13.80 0.78
CA SER A 83 -4.70 -13.09 -0.01
C SER A 83 -5.35 -11.97 -0.83
N ARG A 84 -4.71 -10.80 -0.89
CA ARG A 84 -5.20 -9.61 -1.61
C ARG A 84 -5.56 -9.85 -3.07
N LYS A 85 -4.82 -10.71 -3.80
CA LYS A 85 -5.19 -11.07 -5.19
C LYS A 85 -6.59 -11.66 -5.34
N LEU A 86 -7.12 -12.29 -4.29
CA LEU A 86 -8.47 -12.84 -4.24
C LEU A 86 -9.42 -11.82 -3.62
N THR A 87 -9.10 -11.37 -2.40
CA THR A 87 -10.04 -10.59 -1.59
C THR A 87 -10.28 -9.18 -2.13
N LEU A 88 -9.29 -8.55 -2.78
CA LEU A 88 -9.49 -7.25 -3.43
C LEU A 88 -10.50 -7.34 -4.58
N LYS A 89 -10.45 -8.39 -5.40
CA LYS A 89 -11.45 -8.59 -6.48
C LYS A 89 -12.85 -8.75 -5.93
N GLU A 90 -12.99 -9.59 -4.90
CA GLU A 90 -14.26 -9.82 -4.23
C GLU A 90 -14.83 -8.51 -3.68
N HIS A 91 -14.00 -7.69 -3.04
CA HIS A 91 -14.45 -6.41 -2.46
C HIS A 91 -14.74 -5.35 -3.50
N ILE A 92 -13.97 -5.26 -4.59
CA ILE A 92 -14.26 -4.37 -5.72
C ILE A 92 -15.67 -4.66 -6.25
N LYS A 93 -15.97 -5.95 -6.47
CA LYS A 93 -17.28 -6.40 -6.93
C LYS A 93 -18.39 -6.12 -5.91
N HIS A 94 -18.19 -6.53 -4.65
CA HIS A 94 -19.21 -6.41 -3.61
C HIS A 94 -19.54 -4.96 -3.27
N LYS A 95 -18.55 -4.06 -3.29
CA LYS A 95 -18.72 -2.64 -2.98
C LYS A 95 -18.99 -1.78 -4.23
N ASN A 96 -19.09 -2.38 -5.41
CA ASN A 96 -19.28 -1.68 -6.69
C ASN A 96 -18.24 -0.55 -6.87
N ILE A 97 -16.97 -0.90 -6.70
CA ILE A 97 -15.82 -0.02 -6.94
C ILE A 97 -15.44 -0.16 -8.42
N ASP A 98 -15.17 0.95 -9.10
CA ASP A 98 -14.83 0.95 -10.52
C ASP A 98 -13.42 0.39 -10.74
N ALA A 99 -12.45 0.87 -9.94
CA ALA A 99 -11.08 0.37 -9.88
C ALA A 99 -10.39 0.82 -8.59
N LEU A 100 -9.27 0.19 -8.27
CA LEU A 100 -8.32 0.67 -7.27
C LEU A 100 -7.16 1.40 -7.97
N ASP A 101 -6.71 2.51 -7.38
CA ASP A 101 -5.45 3.14 -7.73
C ASP A 101 -4.44 2.90 -6.60
N ILE A 102 -3.40 2.13 -6.89
CA ILE A 102 -2.47 1.59 -5.88
C ILE A 102 -1.11 2.26 -6.07
N TYR A 103 -0.74 3.09 -5.09
CA TYR A 103 0.55 3.77 -5.04
C TYR A 103 1.54 2.98 -4.18
N TRP A 104 2.81 3.01 -4.56
CA TRP A 104 3.90 2.45 -3.77
C TRP A 104 5.09 3.40 -3.72
N TYR A 105 5.81 3.38 -2.61
CA TYR A 105 6.98 4.22 -2.35
C TYR A 105 8.07 3.39 -1.68
N GLU A 106 9.28 3.35 -2.24
CA GLU A 106 10.43 2.80 -1.53
C GLU A 106 10.94 3.81 -0.52
N THR A 107 10.87 3.46 0.78
CA THR A 107 11.30 4.34 1.88
C THR A 107 12.74 4.07 2.30
N PHE A 108 13.31 2.95 1.84
CA PHE A 108 14.66 2.51 2.15
C PHE A 108 15.43 2.17 0.86
N ASP A 109 16.08 3.18 0.28
CA ASP A 109 16.86 3.10 -0.96
C ASP A 109 18.28 3.68 -0.77
N LYS A 110 18.94 4.15 -1.84
CA LYS A 110 20.28 4.76 -1.73
C LYS A 110 20.27 6.18 -1.14
N LYS A 111 19.12 6.85 -1.15
CA LYS A 111 18.95 8.25 -0.75
C LYS A 111 18.13 8.39 0.54
N ASN A 112 17.32 7.40 0.86
CA ASN A 112 16.40 7.37 2.00
C ASN A 112 16.64 6.11 2.84
N ALA A 113 16.49 6.22 4.15
CA ALA A 113 16.64 5.11 5.09
C ALA A 113 15.51 5.09 6.13
N ASP A 114 14.32 5.54 5.74
CA ASP A 114 13.18 5.62 6.65
C ASP A 114 12.58 4.23 6.88
N ILE A 115 12.33 3.92 8.16
CA ILE A 115 11.71 2.65 8.57
C ILE A 115 10.28 2.61 8.00
N PRO A 116 9.90 1.59 7.21
CA PRO A 116 8.57 1.54 6.57
C PRO A 116 7.41 1.71 7.54
N ALA A 117 7.45 1.06 8.70
CA ALA A 117 6.41 1.16 9.72
C ALA A 117 6.31 2.56 10.35
N PHE A 118 7.41 3.30 10.41
CA PHE A 118 7.39 4.69 10.87
C PHE A 118 6.69 5.60 9.84
N VAL A 119 7.00 5.40 8.55
CA VAL A 119 6.36 6.15 7.47
C VAL A 119 4.87 5.81 7.40
N GLU A 120 4.53 4.51 7.42
CA GLU A 120 3.16 4.01 7.50
C GLU A 120 2.38 4.65 8.64
N GLY A 121 2.97 4.71 9.84
CA GLY A 121 2.33 5.29 11.02
C GLY A 121 2.16 6.80 10.93
N THR A 122 3.12 7.47 10.30
CA THR A 122 3.00 8.91 10.02
C THR A 122 1.82 9.17 9.08
N ILE A 123 1.72 8.43 7.96
CA ILE A 123 0.61 8.60 7.01
C ILE A 123 -0.73 8.20 7.65
N MET A 124 -0.75 7.12 8.43
CA MET A 124 -1.94 6.68 9.16
C MET A 124 -2.41 7.75 10.14
N GLN A 125 -1.51 8.31 10.96
CA GLN A 125 -1.83 9.36 11.91
C GLN A 125 -2.37 10.61 11.20
N ARG A 126 -1.74 11.02 10.08
CA ARG A 126 -2.21 12.16 9.27
C ARG A 126 -3.63 11.95 8.74
N TYR A 127 -3.95 10.74 8.28
CA TYR A 127 -5.29 10.41 7.86
C TYR A 127 -6.27 10.48 9.04
N PHE A 128 -5.91 9.88 10.18
CA PHE A 128 -6.73 9.88 11.39
C PHE A 128 -7.01 11.29 11.92
N ASP A 129 -6.00 12.16 11.97
CA ASP A 129 -6.15 13.55 12.44
C ASP A 129 -7.18 14.35 11.61
N LEU A 130 -7.33 14.01 10.33
CA LEU A 130 -8.24 14.69 9.40
C LEU A 130 -9.64 14.08 9.36
N ASN A 131 -9.76 12.78 9.64
CA ASN A 131 -11.00 12.03 9.41
C ASN A 131 -11.60 11.46 10.71
N GLU A 132 -10.89 11.51 11.83
CA GLU A 132 -11.23 10.92 13.13
C GLU A 132 -11.50 9.39 13.07
N GLN A 133 -11.03 8.73 12.01
CA GLN A 133 -11.15 7.29 11.78
C GLN A 133 -9.99 6.79 10.92
N LEU A 134 -9.76 5.47 10.93
CA LEU A 134 -8.81 4.81 10.03
C LEU A 134 -9.41 4.68 8.61
N PRO A 135 -8.58 4.47 7.57
CA PRO A 135 -9.08 4.10 6.26
C PRO A 135 -9.97 2.86 6.35
N GLU A 136 -11.02 2.79 5.54
CA GLU A 136 -12.10 1.80 5.68
C GLU A 136 -11.61 0.33 5.76
N TRP A 137 -10.48 -0.01 5.13
CA TRP A 137 -9.94 -1.36 5.08
C TRP A 137 -8.79 -1.61 6.08
N ASN A 138 -8.45 -0.63 6.91
CA ASN A 138 -7.54 -0.78 8.04
C ASN A 138 -8.38 -0.99 9.31
N GLU A 139 -8.52 -2.24 9.76
CA GLU A 139 -9.32 -2.60 10.94
C GLU A 139 -8.71 -2.09 12.26
N GLU A 140 -7.37 -2.14 12.37
CA GLU A 140 -6.59 -1.67 13.51
C GLU A 140 -5.20 -1.20 13.04
N TYR A 141 -4.49 -0.43 13.89
CA TYR A 141 -3.15 0.10 13.62
C TYR A 141 -2.25 0.09 14.87
#